data_AF-A0AA97HF72-F1
#
_entry.id   AF-A0AA97HF72-F1
#
_cell.length_a   1.000
_cell.length_b   1.000
_cell.length_c   1.000
_cell.angle_alpha   90.00
_cell.angle_beta   90.00
_cell.angle_gamma   90.00
#
_symmetry.space_group_name_H-M   'P 1'
#
loop_
_entity.id
_entity.type
_entity.pdbx_description
1 polymer ?
#
loop_
_entity_poly.entity_id
_entity_poly.type
_entity_poly.pdbx_seq_one_letter_code
_entity_poly.pdbx_strand_id
1 'polypeptide(L)'
;MTQFDTYAIRMENSATSIIDEPHTKSLTELINSSKILDQAELQWRISLVIMIPILAIIGLSLSQVNPRQGRFFKMFPAILLMIFYIAMLIWGRTSIEKGRIPTQFGLWWIHGVFTIIAAALFMQYNQIFTRRRKISAAPLNKS
;
A
#
# COMPACT_ATOMS: atom_id res chain seq x y z
N MET A 1 -23.08 15.23 -52.39
CA MET A 1 -23.79 15.34 -51.10
C MET A 1 -24.15 13.92 -50.68
N THR A 2 -23.45 13.36 -49.70
CA THR A 2 -23.77 12.02 -49.15
C THR A 2 -24.75 12.19 -48.01
N GLN A 3 -26.02 11.85 -48.25
CA GLN A 3 -27.08 11.87 -47.26
C GLN A 3 -27.11 10.52 -46.56
N PHE A 4 -26.99 10.51 -45.24
CA PHE A 4 -27.04 9.30 -44.41
C PHE A 4 -28.41 9.24 -43.73
N ASP A 5 -29.21 8.23 -44.07
CA ASP A 5 -30.64 8.12 -43.71
C ASP A 5 -30.89 7.24 -42.48
N THR A 6 -29.90 7.11 -41.59
CA THR A 6 -29.82 6.33 -40.34
C THR A 6 -28.68 5.32 -40.39
N TYR A 7 -27.67 5.56 -39.54
CA TYR A 7 -26.53 4.67 -39.32
C TYR A 7 -26.76 3.90 -38.03
N ALA A 8 -27.33 2.69 -38.13
CA ALA A 8 -27.44 1.79 -36.99
C ALA A 8 -26.13 1.01 -36.85
N ILE A 9 -25.23 1.50 -36.00
CA ILE A 9 -24.09 0.69 -35.54
C ILE A 9 -24.70 -0.42 -34.69
N ARG A 10 -24.59 -1.67 -35.16
CA ARG A 10 -24.74 -2.82 -34.28
C ARG A 10 -23.57 -2.77 -33.32
N MET A 11 -23.76 -2.09 -32.19
CA MET A 11 -22.93 -2.34 -31.02
C MET A 11 -23.04 -3.85 -30.84
N GLU A 12 -21.91 -4.56 -30.94
CA GLU A 12 -21.81 -5.92 -30.43
C GLU A 12 -22.61 -5.89 -29.13
N ASN A 13 -23.70 -6.64 -29.07
CA ASN A 13 -24.39 -6.86 -27.82
C ASN A 13 -23.39 -7.71 -27.04
N SER A 14 -22.38 -7.04 -26.49
CA SER A 14 -21.64 -7.45 -25.31
C SER A 14 -22.74 -7.46 -24.28
N ALA A 15 -23.55 -8.53 -24.32
CA ALA A 15 -24.71 -8.78 -23.50
C ALA A 15 -24.32 -8.24 -22.17
N THR A 16 -24.87 -7.06 -21.82
CA THR A 16 -24.41 -6.21 -20.72
C THR A 16 -23.89 -7.17 -19.70
N SER A 17 -22.57 -7.34 -19.64
CA SER A 17 -22.02 -8.34 -18.74
C SER A 17 -22.48 -7.76 -17.44
N ILE A 18 -23.51 -8.36 -16.84
CA ILE A 18 -24.04 -7.96 -15.54
C ILE A 18 -22.77 -7.67 -14.80
N ILE A 19 -22.60 -6.42 -14.37
CA ILE A 19 -21.34 -5.87 -13.89
C ILE A 19 -20.94 -6.76 -12.71
N ASP A 20 -20.33 -7.91 -13.02
CA ASP A 20 -19.76 -8.92 -12.14
C ASP A 20 -18.37 -8.40 -11.81
N GLU A 21 -18.28 -7.08 -11.65
CA GLU A 21 -17.10 -6.41 -11.23
C GLU A 21 -16.93 -6.77 -9.77
N PRO A 22 -15.78 -7.37 -9.40
CA PRO A 22 -15.51 -7.72 -8.02
C PRO A 22 -15.70 -6.55 -7.03
N HIS A 23 -15.65 -5.31 -7.52
CA HIS A 23 -15.86 -4.08 -6.75
C HIS A 23 -17.28 -3.92 -6.17
N THR A 24 -18.31 -4.45 -6.82
CA THR A 24 -19.73 -4.30 -6.40
C THR A 24 -20.21 -5.42 -5.47
N LYS A 25 -19.46 -6.51 -5.37
CA LYS A 25 -19.82 -7.67 -4.54
C LYS A 25 -19.62 -7.40 -3.04
N SER A 26 -20.52 -7.97 -2.24
CA SER A 26 -20.45 -7.86 -0.78
C SER A 26 -19.28 -8.67 -0.20
N LEU A 27 -18.75 -8.27 0.97
CA LEU A 27 -17.62 -8.95 1.63
C LEU A 27 -17.94 -10.44 1.90
N THR A 28 -19.19 -10.73 2.28
CA THR A 28 -19.70 -12.09 2.54
C THR A 28 -19.73 -12.96 1.29
N GLU A 29 -19.97 -12.35 0.13
CA GLU A 29 -19.98 -13.03 -1.16
C GLU A 29 -18.55 -13.26 -1.68
N LEU A 30 -17.63 -12.32 -1.43
CA LEU A 30 -16.20 -12.48 -1.72
C LEU A 30 -15.54 -13.58 -0.91
N ILE A 31 -15.85 -13.69 0.39
CA ILE A 31 -15.26 -14.71 1.28
C ILE A 31 -15.66 -16.13 0.88
N ASN A 32 -16.89 -16.31 0.38
CA ASN A 32 -17.40 -17.62 -0.04
C ASN A 32 -17.08 -17.95 -1.51
N SER A 33 -16.54 -17.01 -2.28
CA SER A 33 -16.23 -17.21 -3.68
C SER A 33 -14.84 -17.86 -3.88
N SER A 34 -14.78 -18.88 -4.74
CA SER A 34 -13.53 -19.50 -5.17
C SER A 34 -12.88 -18.80 -6.38
N LYS A 35 -13.51 -17.76 -6.94
CA LYS A 35 -12.97 -17.03 -8.09
C LYS A 35 -11.69 -16.29 -7.70
N ILE A 36 -10.64 -16.42 -8.53
CA ILE A 36 -9.35 -15.75 -8.34
C ILE A 36 -9.50 -14.23 -8.23
N LEU A 37 -10.40 -13.64 -9.03
CA LEU A 37 -10.70 -12.21 -9.03
C LEU A 37 -11.33 -11.75 -7.70
N ASP A 38 -12.25 -12.55 -7.15
CA ASP A 38 -12.93 -12.23 -5.88
C ASP A 38 -11.94 -12.35 -4.70
N GLN A 39 -11.03 -13.34 -4.73
CA GLN A 39 -9.96 -13.46 -3.73
C GLN A 39 -8.95 -12.31 -3.81
N ALA A 40 -8.56 -11.88 -5.02
CA ALA A 40 -7.67 -10.75 -5.22
C ALA A 40 -8.27 -9.46 -4.67
N GLU A 41 -9.57 -9.25 -4.87
CA GLU A 41 -10.30 -8.08 -4.36
C GLU A 41 -10.44 -8.11 -2.82
N LEU A 42 -10.68 -9.28 -2.23
CA LEU A 42 -10.70 -9.42 -0.76
C LEU A 42 -9.34 -9.06 -0.16
N GLN A 43 -8.27 -9.60 -0.73
CA GLN A 43 -6.91 -9.30 -0.28
C GLN A 43 -6.54 -7.84 -0.51
N TRP A 44 -7.00 -7.24 -1.60
CA TRP A 44 -6.83 -5.82 -1.88
C TRP A 44 -7.46 -4.97 -0.78
N ARG A 45 -8.71 -5.25 -0.39
CA ARG A 45 -9.40 -4.52 0.70
C ARG A 45 -8.67 -4.67 2.03
N ILE A 46 -8.23 -5.87 2.38
CA ILE A 46 -7.43 -6.11 3.60
C ILE A 46 -6.10 -5.35 3.52
N SER A 47 -5.46 -5.33 2.35
CA SER A 47 -4.20 -4.63 2.12
C SER A 47 -4.33 -3.13 2.35
N LEU A 48 -5.44 -2.52 1.92
CA LEU A 48 -5.73 -1.10 2.16
C LEU A 48 -5.88 -0.77 3.66
N VAL A 49 -6.41 -1.69 4.47
CA VAL A 49 -6.50 -1.50 5.93
C VAL A 49 -5.12 -1.66 6.57
N ILE A 50 -4.35 -2.68 6.18
CA ILE A 50 -3.02 -2.97 6.75
C ILE A 50 -1.98 -1.91 6.38
N MET A 51 -2.07 -1.28 5.20
CA MET A 51 -1.09 -0.26 4.81
C MET A 51 -1.12 0.99 5.70
N ILE A 52 -2.27 1.32 6.30
CA ILE A 52 -2.43 2.52 7.15
C ILE A 52 -1.48 2.52 8.35
N PRO A 53 -1.48 1.50 9.24
CA PRO A 53 -0.56 1.47 10.37
C PRO A 53 0.91 1.42 9.95
N ILE A 54 1.25 0.73 8.85
CA ILE A 54 2.63 0.66 8.34
C ILE A 54 3.11 2.05 7.91
N LEU A 55 2.32 2.77 7.12
CA LEU A 55 2.64 4.14 6.70
C LEU A 55 2.66 5.11 7.88
N ALA A 56 1.79 4.92 8.88
CA ALA A 56 1.80 5.73 10.09
C ALA A 56 3.12 5.59 10.86
N ILE A 57 3.65 4.37 11.01
CA ILE A 57 4.96 4.13 11.66
C ILE A 57 6.11 4.75 10.86
N ILE A 58 6.10 4.58 9.53
CA ILE A 58 7.09 5.18 8.62
C ILE A 58 7.07 6.71 8.76
N GLY A 59 5.88 7.31 8.68
CA GLY A 59 5.68 8.76 8.80
C GLY A 59 6.10 9.30 10.17
N LEU A 60 5.75 8.60 11.25
CA LEU A 60 6.15 8.96 12.61
C LEU A 60 7.67 8.95 12.77
N SER A 61 8.35 7.93 12.24
CA SER A 61 9.81 7.79 12.30
C SER A 61 10.49 8.93 11.54
N LEU A 62 10.06 9.19 10.29
CA LEU A 62 10.60 10.25 9.44
C LEU A 62 10.32 11.67 9.97
N SER A 63 9.30 11.86 10.81
CA SER A 63 8.97 13.16 11.42
C SER A 63 10.05 13.65 12.42
N GLN A 64 10.81 12.74 13.04
CA GLN A 64 11.67 13.06 14.20
C GLN A 64 13.11 13.52 13.86
N VAL A 65 13.49 13.69 12.59
CA VAL A 65 14.84 14.16 12.25
C VAL A 65 15.02 15.66 12.39
N ASN A 66 16.25 16.08 12.69
CA ASN A 66 16.65 17.39 13.19
C ASN A 66 16.00 18.60 12.47
N PRO A 67 15.57 19.64 13.22
CA PRO A 67 14.85 20.82 12.71
C PRO A 67 15.65 21.73 11.77
N ARG A 68 16.91 21.40 11.45
CA ARG A 68 17.80 22.22 10.61
C ARG A 68 17.75 21.89 9.12
N GLN A 69 17.07 20.82 8.73
CA GLN A 69 16.77 20.50 7.32
C GLN A 69 15.32 20.86 7.03
N GLY A 70 15.08 21.64 5.96
CA GLY A 70 13.78 22.24 5.65
C GLY A 70 12.61 21.25 5.67
N ARG A 71 11.44 21.72 6.15
CA ARG A 71 10.20 20.95 6.34
C ARG A 71 9.81 20.08 5.12
N PHE A 72 10.06 20.58 3.91
CA PHE A 72 9.68 19.94 2.65
C PHE A 72 10.59 18.78 2.24
N PHE A 73 11.87 18.81 2.59
CA PHE A 73 12.80 17.72 2.27
C PHE A 73 12.46 16.42 3.03
N LYS A 74 11.70 16.51 4.13
CA LYS A 74 11.25 15.36 4.93
C LYS A 74 9.95 14.72 4.44
N MET A 75 9.06 15.51 3.83
CA MET A 75 7.83 14.96 3.27
C MET A 75 8.10 14.19 1.98
N PHE A 76 9.09 14.62 1.19
CA PHE A 76 9.42 13.99 -0.08
C PHE A 76 9.71 12.48 0.01
N PRO A 77 10.62 11.99 0.90
CA PRO A 77 10.87 10.55 1.01
C PRO A 77 9.67 9.76 1.55
N ALA A 78 8.87 10.34 2.45
CA ALA A 78 7.66 9.70 2.96
C ALA A 78 6.59 9.53 1.87
N ILE A 79 6.38 10.58 1.07
CA ILE A 79 5.45 10.56 -0.08
C ILE A 79 5.93 9.57 -1.14
N LEU A 80 7.24 9.55 -1.44
CA LEU A 80 7.82 8.58 -2.37
C LEU A 80 7.59 7.14 -1.91
N LEU A 81 7.82 6.83 -0.63
CA LEU A 81 7.53 5.51 -0.07
C LEU A 81 6.05 5.15 -0.17
N MET A 82 5.15 6.09 0.08
CA MET A 82 3.71 5.88 -0.07
C MET A 82 3.33 5.56 -1.52
N ILE A 83 3.79 6.37 -2.48
CA ILE A 83 3.51 6.17 -3.91
C ILE A 83 4.07 4.81 -4.36
N PHE A 84 5.30 4.50 -3.94
CA PHE A 84 5.95 3.24 -4.25
C PHE A 84 5.18 2.04 -3.68
N TYR A 85 4.63 2.17 -2.46
CA TYR A 85 3.84 1.13 -1.84
C TYR A 85 2.53 0.87 -2.60
N ILE A 86 1.81 1.92 -2.93
CA ILE A 86 0.56 1.83 -3.71
C ILE A 86 0.85 1.23 -5.09
N ALA A 87 1.91 1.67 -5.77
CA ALA A 87 2.30 1.14 -7.07
C ALA A 87 2.62 -0.37 -7.00
N MET A 88 3.35 -0.82 -5.98
CA MET A 88 3.60 -2.25 -5.76
C MET A 88 2.30 -3.03 -5.51
N LEU A 89 1.39 -2.51 -4.69
CA LEU A 89 0.11 -3.16 -4.42
C LEU A 89 -0.72 -3.32 -5.72
N ILE A 90 -0.80 -2.26 -6.54
CA ILE A 90 -1.51 -2.30 -7.84
C ILE A 90 -0.88 -3.34 -8.76
N TRP A 91 0.46 -3.35 -8.84
CA TRP A 91 1.20 -4.33 -9.63
C TRP A 91 0.99 -5.76 -9.15
N GLY A 92 1.01 -5.98 -7.83
CA GLY A 92 0.74 -7.27 -7.20
C GLY A 92 -0.67 -7.76 -7.51
N ARG A 93 -1.69 -6.91 -7.33
CA ARG A 93 -3.08 -7.20 -7.69
C ARG A 93 -3.21 -7.61 -9.16
N THR A 94 -2.66 -6.81 -10.06
CA THR A 94 -2.69 -7.09 -11.52
C THR A 94 -2.00 -8.40 -11.86
N SER A 95 -0.94 -8.75 -11.13
CA SER A 95 -0.18 -10.00 -11.34
C SER A 95 -0.95 -11.24 -10.84
N ILE A 96 -1.73 -11.10 -9.77
CA ILE A 96 -2.67 -12.13 -9.29
C ILE A 96 -3.81 -12.31 -10.29
N GLU A 97 -4.40 -11.22 -10.78
CA GLU A 97 -5.47 -11.26 -11.80
C GLU A 97 -4.99 -11.96 -13.09
N LYS A 98 -3.72 -11.78 -13.47
CA LYS A 98 -3.08 -12.46 -14.60
C LYS A 98 -2.63 -13.90 -14.30
N GLY A 99 -2.89 -14.42 -13.10
CA GLY A 99 -2.54 -15.79 -12.69
C GLY A 99 -1.04 -16.06 -12.55
N ARG A 100 -0.18 -15.02 -12.54
CA ARG A 100 1.28 -15.19 -12.43
C ARG A 100 1.76 -15.46 -11.01
N ILE A 101 0.98 -15.03 -10.02
CA ILE A 101 1.29 -15.20 -8.60
C ILE A 101 0.13 -15.96 -7.95
N PRO A 102 0.39 -17.04 -7.18
CA PRO A 102 -0.66 -17.72 -6.43
C PRO A 102 -1.29 -16.74 -5.44
N THR A 103 -2.63 -16.73 -5.40
CA THR A 103 -3.42 -15.83 -4.54
C THR A 103 -2.95 -15.89 -3.08
N GLN A 104 -2.52 -17.05 -2.59
CA GLN A 104 -2.08 -17.25 -1.21
C GLN A 104 -0.82 -16.44 -0.81
N PHE A 105 0.14 -16.24 -1.71
CA PHE A 105 1.34 -15.44 -1.44
C PHE A 105 1.17 -13.99 -1.92
N GLY A 106 0.40 -13.80 -3.00
CA GLY A 106 -0.12 -12.57 -3.58
C GLY A 106 0.46 -11.25 -3.06
N LEU A 107 -0.26 -10.63 -2.12
CA LEU A 107 0.02 -9.27 -1.63
C LEU A 107 0.80 -9.25 -0.30
N TRP A 108 0.85 -10.39 0.41
CA TRP A 108 1.44 -10.49 1.76
C TRP A 108 2.94 -10.22 1.79
N TRP A 109 3.68 -10.63 0.77
CA TRP A 109 5.12 -10.37 0.71
C TRP A 109 5.43 -8.87 0.62
N ILE A 110 4.57 -8.09 -0.04
CA ILE A 110 4.71 -6.63 -0.15
C ILE A 110 4.56 -6.01 1.25
N HIS A 111 3.52 -6.41 2.00
CA HIS A 111 3.34 -6.00 3.40
C HIS A 111 4.55 -6.35 4.27
N GLY A 112 5.11 -7.55 4.09
CA GLY A 112 6.31 -7.99 4.80
C GLY A 112 7.52 -7.07 4.54
N VAL A 113 7.79 -6.74 3.28
CA VAL A 113 8.89 -5.84 2.90
C VAL A 113 8.71 -4.45 3.52
N PHE A 114 7.51 -3.87 3.41
CA PHE A 114 7.25 -2.54 3.97
C PHE A 114 7.23 -2.52 5.50
N THR A 115 6.83 -3.61 6.15
CA THR A 115 6.90 -3.76 7.60
C THR A 115 8.35 -3.80 8.08
N ILE A 116 9.23 -4.50 7.36
CA ILE A 116 10.68 -4.51 7.65
C ILE A 116 11.27 -3.12 7.49
N ILE A 117 10.91 -2.38 6.43
CA ILE A 117 11.35 -0.99 6.22
C ILE A 117 10.85 -0.10 7.37
N ALA A 118 9.58 -0.23 7.75
CA ALA A 118 9.00 0.52 8.87
C ALA A 118 9.72 0.23 10.19
N ALA A 119 10.01 -1.05 10.48
CA ALA A 119 10.73 -1.46 11.67
C ALA A 119 12.18 -0.96 11.67
N ALA A 120 12.88 -1.03 10.53
CA ALA A 120 14.24 -0.52 10.39
C ALA A 120 14.31 0.99 10.61
N LEU A 121 13.40 1.76 10.00
CA LEU A 121 13.28 3.20 10.21
C LEU A 121 12.94 3.51 11.68
N PHE A 122 11.98 2.81 12.27
CA PHE A 122 11.62 3.00 13.66
C PHE A 122 12.81 2.75 14.60
N MET A 123 13.58 1.68 14.38
CA MET A 123 14.75 1.36 15.19
C MET A 123 15.87 2.39 15.02
N GLN A 124 16.16 2.84 13.80
CA GLN A 124 17.20 3.84 13.54
C GLN A 124 16.88 5.20 14.18
N TYR A 125 15.63 5.64 14.09
CA TYR A 125 15.22 6.97 14.59
C TYR A 125 14.99 6.96 16.11
N ASN A 126 14.42 5.89 16.67
CA ASN A 126 14.19 5.76 18.11
C ASN A 126 15.51 5.58 18.91
N GLN A 127 16.59 5.11 18.26
CA GLN A 127 17.93 5.03 18.87
C GLN A 127 18.55 6.39 19.20
N ILE A 128 18.11 7.48 18.55
CA ILE A 128 18.55 8.84 18.91
C ILE A 128 18.05 9.21 20.32
N PHE A 129 16.86 8.74 20.71
CA PHE A 129 16.29 8.96 22.04
C PHE A 129 17.03 8.14 23.12
N THR A 130 17.39 6.88 22.82
CA THR A 130 18.13 6.02 23.77
C THR A 130 19.57 6.48 23.98
N ARG A 131 20.21 7.11 22.99
CA ARG A 131 21.57 7.65 23.12
C ARG A 131 21.64 8.83 24.09
N ARG A 132 20.60 9.67 24.18
CA ARG A 132 20.53 10.76 25.18
C ARG A 132 20.45 10.26 26.62
N ARG A 133 19.82 9.11 26.85
CA ARG A 133 19.70 8.51 28.20
C ARG A 133 21.03 8.00 28.75
N LYS A 134 21.94 7.52 27.88
CA LYS A 134 23.30 7.12 28.26
C LYS A 134 24.22 8.31 28.60
N ILE A 135 24.03 9.48 27.99
CA ILE A 135 24.87 10.66 28.24
C ILE A 135 24.49 11.34 29.56
N SER A 136 23.20 11.31 29.95
CA SER A 136 22.75 11.87 31.23
C SER A 136 23.08 10.99 32.45
N ALA A 137 23.57 9.76 32.23
CA ALA A 137 23.94 8.80 33.29
C ALA A 137 25.46 8.70 33.49
N ALA A 138 26.25 9.61 32.92
CA ALA A 138 27.67 9.70 33.24
C ALA A 138 27.83 10.21 34.69
N PRO A 139 28.43 9.43 35.61
CA PRO A 139 28.63 9.89 36.97
C PRO A 139 29.61 11.08 36.95
N LEU A 140 29.19 12.19 37.56
CA LEU A 140 30.03 13.35 37.83
C LEU A 140 31.23 12.87 38.64
N ASN A 141 32.38 12.78 37.97
CA ASN A 141 33.67 12.54 38.61
C ASN A 141 33.94 13.70 39.57
N LYS A 142 33.98 13.39 40.87
CA LYS A 142 34.30 14.31 41.95
C LYS A 142 35.83 14.36 42.06
N SER A 143 36.42 15.51 41.76
CA SER A 143 37.79 15.88 42.15
C SER A 143 37.76 16.61 43.48
#